data_AF-A0A9X5H7C2-F1
#
_entry.id   AF-A0A9X5H7C2-F1
#
_cell.length_a   1.000
_cell.length_b   1.000
_cell.length_c   1.000
_cell.angle_alpha   90.00
_cell.angle_beta   90.00
_cell.angle_gamma   90.00
#
_symmetry.space_group_name_H-M   'P 1'
#
loop_
_entity.id
_entity.type
_entity.pdbx_description
1 polymer ?
#
loop_
_entity_poly.entity_id
_entity_poly.type
_entity_poly.pdbx_seq_one_letter_code
_entity_poly.pdbx_strand_id
1 'polypeptide(L)' 'MVTITEKSKRMCITVKEIQEEYIHMDSRKLRAFLNTHLHYKKIGHTYYYIRHEVEALLLNESENQEFPIRDY' A
#
# COMPACT_ATOMS: atom_id res chain seq x y z
N MET A 1 -21.01 -20.77 -15.68
CA MET A 1 -19.61 -21.02 -15.29
C MET A 1 -19.22 -19.95 -14.29
N VAL A 2 -19.19 -20.30 -13.00
CA VAL A 2 -18.89 -19.38 -11.91
C VAL A 2 -17.47 -19.67 -11.46
N THR A 3 -16.51 -18.88 -11.96
CA THR A 3 -15.10 -18.93 -11.55
C THR A 3 -14.94 -18.13 -10.27
N ILE A 4 -15.38 -18.68 -9.13
CA ILE A 4 -14.96 -18.18 -7.82
C ILE A 4 -13.78 -19.06 -7.39
N THR A 5 -12.57 -18.51 -7.49
CA THR A 5 -11.52 -18.65 -6.47
C THR A 5 -10.37 -17.67 -6.78
N GLU A 6 -10.69 -16.40 -7.00
CA GLU A 6 -9.78 -15.37 -6.50
C GLU A 6 -9.74 -15.59 -4.98
N LYS A 7 -8.67 -16.22 -4.46
CA LYS A 7 -8.38 -16.29 -3.04
C LYS A 7 -8.67 -14.90 -2.48
N SER A 8 -9.71 -14.75 -1.66
CA SER A 8 -10.17 -13.47 -1.14
C SER A 8 -8.96 -12.68 -0.64
N LYS A 9 -8.49 -11.72 -1.45
CA LYS A 9 -7.33 -10.91 -1.09
C LYS A 9 -7.69 -10.25 0.23
N ARG A 10 -6.80 -10.35 1.21
CA ARG A 10 -7.05 -9.79 2.54
C ARG A 10 -7.38 -8.31 2.39
N MET A 11 -8.44 -7.87 3.08
CA MET A 11 -8.89 -6.48 3.05
C MET A 11 -7.78 -5.53 3.53
N CYS A 12 -6.93 -5.99 4.43
CA CYS A 12 -5.76 -5.26 4.93
C CYS A 12 -4.46 -5.91 4.45
N ILE A 13 -3.43 -5.08 4.27
CA ILE A 13 -2.11 -5.47 3.82
C ILE A 13 -1.02 -4.73 4.63
N THR A 14 0.11 -5.37 4.87
CA THR A 14 1.25 -4.81 5.60
C THR A 14 2.30 -4.22 4.66
N VAL A 15 3.20 -3.38 5.19
CA VAL A 15 4.32 -2.81 4.40
C VAL A 15 5.14 -3.89 3.68
N LYS A 16 5.39 -5.04 4.33
CA LYS A 16 6.16 -6.13 3.74
C LYS A 16 5.42 -6.78 2.57
N GLU A 17 4.14 -7.08 2.76
CA GLU A 17 3.29 -7.62 1.69
C GLU A 17 3.18 -6.60 0.53
N ILE A 18 3.06 -5.29 0.81
CA ILE A 18 3.06 -4.27 -0.26
C ILE A 18 4.39 -4.26 -1.02
N GLN A 19 5.50 -4.35 -0.28
CA GLN A 19 6.84 -4.36 -0.85
C GLN A 19 7.04 -5.57 -1.77
N GLU A 20 6.56 -6.74 -1.36
CA GLU A 20 6.66 -7.99 -2.12
C GLU A 20 5.70 -8.04 -3.31
N GLU A 21 4.48 -7.52 -3.16
CA GLU A 21 3.42 -7.66 -4.16
C GLU A 21 3.40 -6.54 -5.22
N TYR A 22 3.77 -5.30 -4.87
CA TYR A 22 3.59 -4.14 -5.76
C TYR A 22 4.89 -3.40 -6.06
N ILE A 23 5.74 -3.14 -5.06
CA ILE A 23 6.91 -2.27 -5.24
C ILE A 23 8.10 -2.68 -4.37
N HIS A 24 9.19 -3.15 -5.00
CA HIS A 24 10.44 -3.47 -4.32
C HIS A 24 11.23 -2.20 -3.97
N MET A 25 10.81 -1.52 -2.89
CA MET A 25 11.46 -0.34 -2.32
C MET A 25 11.87 -0.60 -0.86
N ASP A 26 12.81 0.19 -0.32
CA ASP A 26 13.12 0.20 1.11
C ASP A 26 11.84 0.34 1.96
N SER A 27 11.64 -0.63 2.86
CA SER A 27 10.45 -0.71 3.72
C SER A 27 10.23 0.50 4.62
N ARG A 28 11.30 1.23 5.03
CA ARG A 28 11.14 2.43 5.87
C ARG A 28 10.62 3.59 5.04
N LYS A 29 11.15 3.79 3.83
CA LYS A 29 10.66 4.79 2.87
C LYS A 29 9.23 4.49 2.45
N LEU A 30 8.94 3.24 2.09
CA LEU A 30 7.60 2.80 1.73
C LEU A 30 6.61 3.03 2.87
N ARG A 31 6.97 2.67 4.11
CA ARG A 31 6.13 2.95 5.28
C ARG A 31 5.90 4.45 5.47
N ALA A 32 6.94 5.29 5.37
CA ALA A 32 6.80 6.73 5.53
C ALA A 32 5.84 7.32 4.48
N PHE A 33 5.99 6.90 3.22
CA PHE A 33 5.12 7.27 2.12
C PHE A 33 3.67 6.84 2.38
N LEU A 34 3.44 5.56 2.66
CA LEU A 34 2.09 5.03 2.91
C LEU A 34 1.44 5.70 4.14
N ASN A 35 2.19 5.93 5.21
CA ASN A 35 1.68 6.62 6.40
C ASN A 35 1.31 8.09 6.13
N THR A 36 1.87 8.70 5.09
CA THR A 36 1.60 10.10 4.72
C THR A 36 0.36 10.21 3.84
N HIS A 37 0.11 9.20 3.00
CA HIS A 37 -0.93 9.25 1.97
C HIS A 37 -2.15 8.37 2.25
N LEU A 38 -2.04 7.38 3.14
CA LEU A 38 -3.09 6.40 3.40
C LEU A 38 -3.45 6.34 4.88
N HIS A 39 -4.68 5.91 5.13
CA HIS A 39 -5.10 5.53 6.46
C HIS A 39 -4.48 4.18 6.83
N TYR A 40 -4.03 4.09 8.08
CA TYR A 40 -3.45 2.86 8.61
C TYR A 40 -3.92 2.57 10.02
N LYS A 41 -3.94 1.29 10.36
CA LYS A 41 -4.12 0.81 11.71
C LYS A 41 -2.83 0.16 12.18
N LYS A 42 -2.30 0.62 13.31
CA LYS A 42 -1.14 0.02 13.96
C LYS A 42 -1.60 -1.02 14.97
N ILE A 43 -1.07 -2.24 14.87
CA ILE A 43 -1.29 -3.32 15.84
C ILE A 43 0.10 -3.85 16.25
N GLY A 44 0.47 -3.64 17.51
CA GLY A 44 1.84 -3.87 17.97
C GLY A 44 2.85 -3.01 17.21
N HIS A 45 3.82 -3.66 16.56
CA HIS A 45 4.84 -3.01 15.74
C HIS A 45 4.52 -3.01 14.23
N THR A 46 3.36 -3.55 13.85
CA THR A 46 2.97 -3.73 12.45
C THR A 46 1.94 -2.70 12.04
N TYR A 47 2.10 -2.16 10.83
CA TYR A 47 1.20 -1.21 10.18
C TYR A 47 0.37 -1.95 9.14
N TYR A 48 -0.95 -1.80 9.23
CA TYR A 48 -1.92 -2.38 8.31
C TYR A 48 -2.61 -1.27 7.54
N TYR A 49 -2.63 -1.40 6.22
CA TYR A 49 -3.29 -0.49 5.29
C TYR A 49 -4.43 -1.22 4.60
N ILE A 50 -5.41 -0.46 4.12
CA ILE A 50 -6.51 -1.03 3.36
C ILE A 50 -6.04 -1.30 1.94
N ARG A 51 -6.17 -2.55 1.48
CA ARG A 51 -5.59 -2.99 0.21
C ARG A 51 -6.08 -2.19 -0.99
N HIS A 52 -7.39 -1.90 -1.08
CA HIS A 52 -7.94 -1.15 -2.20
C HIS A 52 -7.42 0.29 -2.26
N GLU A 53 -7.13 0.93 -1.12
CA GLU A 53 -6.55 2.28 -1.10
C GLU A 53 -5.08 2.23 -1.54
N VAL A 54 -4.34 1.19 -1.14
CA VAL A 54 -2.97 0.96 -1.61
C VAL A 54 -2.93 0.72 -3.11
N GLU A 55 -3.80 -0.16 -3.63
CA GLU A 55 -3.91 -0.42 -5.06
C GLU A 55 -4.31 0.85 -5.82
N ALA A 56 -5.27 1.63 -5.31
CA ALA A 56 -5.62 2.91 -5.91
C ALA A 56 -4.44 3.91 -5.88
N LEU A 57 -3.64 3.95 -4.82
CA LEU A 57 -2.50 4.88 -4.75
C LEU A 57 -1.34 4.45 -5.67
N LEU A 58 -1.06 3.15 -5.76
CA LEU A 58 0.11 2.63 -6.49
C LEU A 58 -0.18 2.29 -7.95
N LEU A 59 -1.41 1.91 -8.28
CA LEU A 59 -1.80 1.42 -9.61
C LEU A 59 -2.70 2.38 -10.39
N ASN A 60 -3.21 3.47 -9.80
CA ASN A 60 -3.93 4.45 -10.61
C ASN A 60 -2.95 5.14 -11.57
N GLU A 61 -3.13 4.85 -12.86
CA GLU A 61 -2.46 5.46 -14.02
C GLU A 61 -2.92 6.92 -14.28
N SER A 62 -3.27 7.67 -13.24
CA SER A 62 -3.44 9.12 -13.38
C SER A 62 -2.05 9.73 -13.43
N GLU A 63 -1.51 9.78 -14.66
CA GLU A 63 -0.27 10.42 -15.11
C GLU A 63 0.44 11.31 -14.07
N ASN A 64 1.67 10.94 -13.71
CA ASN A 64 2.66 11.85 -13.11
C ASN A 64 2.23 12.56 -11.81
N GLN A 65 1.66 11.84 -10.84
CA GLN A 65 1.47 12.40 -9.52
C GLN A 65 2.82 12.49 -8.78
N GLU A 66 3.56 13.58 -9.00
CA GLU A 66 4.75 13.93 -8.22
C GLU A 66 4.31 14.28 -6.80
N PHE A 67 4.64 13.42 -5.84
CA PHE A 67 4.44 13.71 -4.42
C PHE A 67 5.54 14.66 -3.95
N PRO A 68 5.21 15.85 -3.43
CA PRO A 68 6.23 16.81 -3.03
C PRO A 68 7.07 16.22 -1.90
N ILE A 69 8.39 16.12 -2.13
CA ILE A 69 9.35 15.86 -1.06
C ILE A 69 9.38 17.12 -0.21
N ARG A 70 8.72 17.09 0.96
CA ARG A 70 8.89 18.17 1.94
C ARG A 70 10.26 17.99 2.58
N ASP A 71 11.20 18.84 2.17
CA ASP A 71 12.45 19.05 2.89
C ASP A 71 12.11 19.62 4.28
N TYR A 72 12.36 18.82 5.32
CA TYR A 72 12.37 19.26 6.71
C TYR A 72 13.82 19.46 7.15
#